data_AF-A0A7S3GWV4-F1
#
_entry.id   AF-A0A7S3GWV4-F1
#
_cell.length_a   1.000
_cell.length_b   1.000
_cell.length_c   1.000
_cell.angle_alpha   90.00
_cell.angle_beta   90.00
_cell.angle_gamma   90.00
#
_symmetry.space_group_name_H-M   'P 1'
#
loop_
_entity.id
_entity.type
_entity.pdbx_description
1 polymer ?
#
loop_
_entity_poly.entity_id
_entity_poly.type
_entity_poly.pdbx_seq_one_letter_code
_entity_poly.pdbx_strand_id
1 'polypeptide(L)'
;CSAECGGGVRSRMRPVLMEMKYDGQPCEDTEEAEGCGSQSCNKECELADWTDWGSCTQACWTGTNRRDRAVEHPARGTGSCPEPAGDHRLQFRNCNDKPCSEFYQQGTLHHVTSCSQCSYKNFCNSA
;
A
#
# COMPACT_ATOMS: atom_id res chain seq x y z
N CYS A 1 6.79 25.66 -11.82
CA CYS A 1 6.23 26.10 -10.53
C CYS A 1 7.21 25.73 -9.44
N SER A 2 7.41 26.54 -8.41
CA SER A 2 8.35 26.22 -7.31
C SER A 2 7.89 25.06 -6.42
N ALA A 3 6.60 24.76 -6.43
CA ALA A 3 6.02 23.61 -5.74
C ALA A 3 5.00 22.92 -6.66
N GLU A 4 4.90 21.60 -6.56
CA GLU A 4 3.87 20.88 -7.31
C GLU A 4 2.49 21.07 -6.68
N CYS A 5 2.40 21.12 -5.35
CA CYS A 5 1.16 21.29 -4.57
C CYS A 5 1.43 22.20 -3.36
N GLY A 6 0.38 22.61 -2.64
CA GLY A 6 0.49 23.38 -1.40
C GLY A 6 0.80 24.86 -1.59
N GLY A 7 0.76 25.33 -2.83
CA GLY A 7 1.11 26.69 -3.22
C GLY A 7 2.59 26.82 -3.58
N GLY A 8 2.82 27.37 -4.77
CA GLY A 8 4.13 27.75 -5.27
C GLY A 8 4.04 29.00 -6.14
N VAL A 9 5.19 29.44 -6.62
CA VAL A 9 5.32 30.59 -7.50
C VAL A 9 6.10 30.17 -8.74
N ARG A 10 5.72 30.65 -9.90
CA ARG A 10 6.56 30.64 -11.09
C ARG A 10 6.84 32.07 -11.49
N SER A 11 8.08 32.37 -11.83
CA SER A 11 8.46 33.69 -12.31
C SER A 11 9.11 33.59 -13.68
N ARG A 12 8.99 34.67 -14.43
CA ARG A 12 9.75 34.91 -15.66
C ARG A 12 10.26 36.35 -15.66
N MET A 13 11.38 36.56 -16.34
CA MET A 13 11.91 37.90 -16.53
C MET A 13 12.23 38.17 -18.00
N ARG A 14 12.08 39.42 -18.42
CA ARG A 14 12.60 39.94 -19.68
C ARG A 14 13.81 40.85 -19.36
N PRO A 15 14.99 40.65 -19.97
CA PRO A 15 16.13 41.50 -19.69
C PRO A 15 15.95 42.89 -20.29
N VAL A 16 16.42 43.92 -19.59
CA VAL A 16 16.62 45.26 -20.17
C VAL A 16 17.82 45.20 -21.09
N LEU A 17 17.62 45.36 -22.39
CA LEU A 17 18.71 45.34 -23.36
C LEU A 17 19.45 46.68 -23.43
N MET A 18 18.77 47.77 -23.08
CA MET A 18 19.32 49.12 -23.09
C MET A 18 18.70 49.95 -21.97
N GLU A 19 19.57 50.48 -21.12
CA GLU A 19 19.18 51.39 -20.04
C GLU A 19 18.73 52.74 -20.59
N MET A 20 17.85 53.42 -19.84
CA MET A 20 17.40 54.77 -20.19
C MET A 20 18.58 55.76 -20.25
N LYS A 21 18.60 56.63 -21.27
CA LYS A 21 19.58 57.71 -21.44
C LYS A 21 18.87 59.01 -21.81
N TYR A 22 19.49 60.16 -21.48
CA TYR A 22 19.02 61.50 -21.85
C TYR A 22 17.53 61.74 -21.57
N ASP A 23 17.12 61.61 -20.30
CA ASP A 23 15.73 61.77 -19.84
C ASP A 23 14.70 60.82 -20.51
N GLY A 24 15.16 59.71 -21.09
CA GLY A 24 14.29 58.64 -21.58
C GLY A 24 13.53 57.93 -20.46
N GLN A 25 12.39 57.33 -20.81
CA GLN A 25 11.53 56.61 -19.87
C GLN A 25 12.12 55.22 -19.55
N PRO A 26 12.08 54.76 -18.28
CA PRO A 26 12.52 53.41 -17.94
C PRO A 26 11.60 52.36 -18.59
N CYS A 27 12.14 51.14 -18.77
CA CYS A 27 11.29 50.00 -19.11
C CYS A 27 10.24 49.78 -18.01
N GLU A 28 9.06 49.30 -18.42
CA GLU A 28 8.08 48.76 -17.48
C GLU A 28 8.63 47.53 -16.75
N ASP A 29 7.86 47.02 -15.78
CA ASP A 29 8.20 45.82 -15.01
C ASP A 29 8.75 44.71 -15.91
N THR A 30 9.93 44.24 -15.52
CA THR A 30 10.71 43.24 -16.25
C THR A 30 10.55 41.86 -15.65
N GLU A 31 9.93 41.76 -14.49
CA GLU A 31 9.68 40.53 -13.77
C GLU A 31 8.17 40.32 -13.61
N GLU A 32 7.74 39.09 -13.81
CA GLU A 32 6.37 38.66 -13.60
C GLU A 32 6.40 37.39 -12.75
N ALA A 33 5.59 37.37 -11.69
CA ALA A 33 5.43 36.22 -10.81
C ALA A 33 3.96 35.84 -10.70
N GLU A 34 3.68 34.56 -10.87
CA GLU A 34 2.33 33.99 -10.77
C GLU A 34 2.29 32.87 -9.73
N GLY A 35 1.22 32.84 -8.94
CA GLY A 35 0.91 31.71 -8.08
C GLY A 35 0.55 30.47 -8.89
N CYS A 36 1.02 29.30 -8.45
CA CYS A 36 0.76 28.01 -9.08
C CYS A 36 0.77 26.89 -8.03
N GLY A 37 0.45 25.65 -8.42
CA GLY A 37 0.50 24.51 -7.49
C GLY A 37 -0.49 24.62 -6.31
N SER A 38 -1.63 25.27 -6.50
CA SER A 38 -2.60 25.56 -5.43
C SER A 38 -3.41 24.34 -4.96
N GLN A 39 -3.29 23.20 -5.63
CA GLN A 39 -3.92 21.96 -5.18
C GLN A 39 -3.33 21.51 -3.85
N SER A 40 -4.15 20.83 -3.04
CA SER A 40 -3.68 20.31 -1.75
C SER A 40 -2.59 19.26 -1.96
N CYS A 41 -1.62 19.20 -1.04
CA CYS A 41 -0.67 18.10 -0.97
C CYS A 41 -1.22 16.87 -0.24
N ASN A 42 -2.49 16.87 0.14
CA ASN A 42 -3.10 15.77 0.86
C ASN A 42 -3.18 14.56 -0.08
N LYS A 43 -2.71 13.41 0.41
CA LYS A 43 -2.80 12.14 -0.30
C LYS A 43 -3.22 11.06 0.68
N GLU A 44 -4.17 10.23 0.26
CA GLU A 44 -4.48 8.98 0.94
C GLU A 44 -3.26 8.06 0.93
N CYS A 45 -3.23 7.10 1.84
CA CYS A 45 -2.15 6.14 1.85
C CYS A 45 -2.31 5.05 0.81
N GLU A 46 -1.19 4.52 0.34
CA GLU A 46 -1.15 3.45 -0.64
C GLU A 46 -0.87 2.15 0.10
N LEU A 47 -1.73 1.16 -0.12
CA LEU A 47 -1.60 -0.16 0.50
C LEU A 47 -0.74 -1.05 -0.41
N ALA A 48 0.11 -1.85 0.22
CA ALA A 48 0.87 -2.88 -0.47
C ALA A 48 -0.07 -3.95 -1.07
N ASP A 49 0.52 -4.84 -1.88
CA ASP A 49 -0.13 -6.07 -2.28
C ASP A 49 -0.53 -6.92 -1.06
N TRP A 50 -1.56 -7.75 -1.26
CA TRP A 50 -1.95 -8.74 -0.27
C TRP A 50 -0.83 -9.74 -0.02
N THR A 51 -0.63 -10.12 1.24
CA THR A 51 0.14 -11.32 1.54
C THR A 51 -0.54 -12.54 0.93
N ASP A 52 0.24 -13.60 0.75
CA ASP A 52 -0.34 -14.93 0.55
C ASP A 52 -1.30 -15.27 1.69
N TRP A 53 -2.27 -16.13 1.38
CA TRP A 53 -3.15 -16.69 2.39
C TRP A 53 -2.32 -17.49 3.39
N GLY A 54 -2.50 -17.19 4.68
CA GLY A 54 -1.92 -17.98 5.76
C GLY A 54 -2.45 -19.41 5.76
N SER A 55 -1.82 -20.25 6.59
CA SER A 55 -2.26 -21.63 6.78
C SER A 55 -3.69 -21.69 7.31
N CYS A 56 -4.43 -22.69 6.89
CA CYS A 56 -5.77 -22.93 7.39
C CYS A 56 -5.72 -23.31 8.88
N THR A 57 -6.68 -22.81 9.68
CA THR A 57 -6.78 -23.14 11.11
C THR A 57 -7.06 -24.61 11.37
N GLN A 58 -7.66 -25.32 10.41
CA GLN A 58 -7.98 -26.74 10.49
C GLN A 58 -7.45 -27.45 9.23
N ALA A 59 -6.87 -28.64 9.39
CA ALA A 59 -6.33 -29.42 8.26
C ALA A 59 -7.42 -30.13 7.45
N CYS A 60 -8.55 -30.41 8.08
CA CYS A 60 -9.74 -31.05 7.53
C CYS A 60 -10.96 -30.45 8.22
N TRP A 61 -12.12 -30.59 7.60
CA TRP A 61 -13.33 -29.81 7.90
C TRP A 61 -13.12 -28.31 7.76
N THR A 62 -14.21 -27.55 7.84
CA THR A 62 -14.22 -26.09 7.62
C THR A 62 -13.35 -25.36 8.62
N GLY A 63 -12.16 -24.98 8.18
CA GLY A 63 -11.28 -24.03 8.82
C GLY A 63 -11.41 -22.63 8.23
N THR A 64 -10.58 -21.72 8.73
CA THR A 64 -10.48 -20.34 8.25
C THR A 64 -9.01 -20.01 8.05
N ASN A 65 -8.68 -19.28 7.00
CA ASN A 65 -7.38 -18.66 6.85
C ASN A 65 -7.53 -17.15 6.73
N ARG A 66 -6.42 -16.45 6.93
CA ARG A 66 -6.36 -14.99 6.85
C ARG A 66 -5.25 -14.54 5.93
N ARG A 67 -5.40 -13.34 5.40
CA ARG A 67 -4.33 -12.57 4.77
C ARG A 67 -4.46 -11.12 5.18
N ASP A 68 -3.38 -10.39 5.12
CA ASP A 68 -3.34 -8.98 5.44
C ASP A 68 -2.52 -8.21 4.40
N ARG A 69 -2.60 -6.88 4.46
CA ARG A 69 -1.70 -6.00 3.71
C ARG A 69 -1.30 -4.79 4.52
N ALA A 70 -0.04 -4.41 4.36
CA ALA A 70 0.56 -3.27 5.00
C ALA A 70 0.25 -1.97 4.25
N VAL A 71 0.53 -0.85 4.90
CA VAL A 71 0.64 0.45 4.24
C VAL A 71 2.03 0.53 3.62
N GLU A 72 2.10 0.67 2.29
CA GLU A 72 3.36 0.83 1.56
C GLU A 72 3.82 2.29 1.56
N HIS A 73 2.89 3.21 1.31
CA HIS A 73 3.14 4.64 1.40
C HIS A 73 2.16 5.29 2.36
N PRO A 74 2.62 5.95 3.43
CA PRO A 74 1.75 6.57 4.42
C PRO A 74 0.99 7.78 3.83
N ALA A 75 -0.15 8.09 4.42
CA ALA A 75 -0.94 9.27 4.05
C ALA A 75 -0.16 10.56 4.31
N ARG A 76 -0.46 11.60 3.54
CA ARG A 76 0.14 12.94 3.69
C ARG A 76 -0.94 13.98 3.97
N GLY A 77 -0.61 14.95 4.83
CA GLY A 77 -1.51 16.02 5.23
C GLY A 77 -2.76 15.49 5.92
N THR A 78 -3.94 15.77 5.37
CA THR A 78 -5.23 15.29 5.91
C THR A 78 -5.69 13.96 5.30
N GLY A 79 -4.85 13.29 4.50
CA GLY A 79 -5.16 11.94 4.02
C GLY A 79 -5.22 10.93 5.17
N SER A 80 -5.92 9.82 4.95
CA SER A 80 -6.09 8.76 5.95
C SER A 80 -5.65 7.40 5.41
N CYS A 81 -5.52 6.45 6.33
CA CYS A 81 -5.37 5.03 6.03
C CYS A 81 -6.55 4.23 6.57
N PRO A 82 -6.93 3.14 5.89
CA PRO A 82 -7.82 2.16 6.51
C PRO A 82 -7.20 1.57 7.78
N GLU A 83 -8.06 1.31 8.75
CA GLU A 83 -7.70 0.68 10.02
C GLU A 83 -7.05 -0.70 9.79
N PRO A 84 -6.01 -1.09 10.56
CA PRO A 84 -5.34 -2.38 10.37
C PRO A 84 -6.26 -3.60 10.47
N ALA A 85 -7.32 -3.51 11.29
CA ALA A 85 -8.30 -4.58 11.46
C ALA A 85 -9.51 -4.47 10.51
N GLY A 86 -9.53 -3.45 9.64
CA GLY A 86 -10.60 -3.27 8.64
C GLY A 86 -10.48 -4.27 7.49
N ASP A 87 -11.60 -4.55 6.83
CA ASP A 87 -11.71 -5.42 5.65
C ASP A 87 -10.80 -5.01 4.47
N HIS A 88 -10.49 -3.72 4.39
CA HIS A 88 -9.53 -3.17 3.45
C HIS A 88 -8.09 -3.63 3.71
N ARG A 89 -7.73 -4.08 4.92
CA ARG A 89 -6.36 -4.47 5.31
C ARG A 89 -6.24 -5.86 5.91
N LEU A 90 -7.35 -6.47 6.29
CA LEU A 90 -7.41 -7.81 6.87
C LEU A 90 -8.61 -8.56 6.30
N GLN A 91 -8.34 -9.75 5.74
CA GLN A 91 -9.39 -10.60 5.18
C GLN A 91 -9.32 -12.01 5.74
N PHE A 92 -10.49 -12.64 5.84
CA PHE A 92 -10.67 -14.03 6.23
C PHE A 92 -11.43 -14.78 5.15
N ARG A 93 -11.12 -16.07 4.98
CA ARG A 93 -11.87 -16.96 4.10
C ARG A 93 -11.92 -18.36 4.69
N ASN A 94 -12.99 -19.09 4.39
CA ASN A 94 -13.03 -20.52 4.68
C ASN A 94 -12.01 -21.28 3.84
N CYS A 95 -11.48 -22.34 4.43
CA CYS A 95 -10.52 -23.23 3.81
C CYS A 95 -10.72 -24.62 4.37
N ASN A 96 -10.41 -25.62 3.55
CA ASN A 96 -10.62 -27.04 3.81
C ASN A 96 -12.11 -27.33 4.11
N ASP A 97 -12.84 -28.00 3.23
CA ASP A 97 -14.26 -28.33 3.49
C ASP A 97 -14.52 -29.84 3.50
N LYS A 98 -13.43 -30.62 3.47
CA LYS A 98 -13.49 -32.08 3.37
C LYS A 98 -13.26 -32.73 4.71
N PRO A 99 -14.03 -33.77 5.06
CA PRO A 99 -13.81 -34.51 6.30
C PRO A 99 -12.44 -35.16 6.27
N CYS A 100 -11.86 -35.37 7.46
CA CYS A 100 -10.53 -35.98 7.58
C CYS A 100 -10.48 -37.40 6.99
N SER A 101 -11.63 -38.08 6.91
CA SER A 101 -11.76 -39.41 6.30
C SER A 101 -11.49 -39.40 4.78
N GLU A 102 -11.77 -38.31 4.08
CA GLU A 102 -11.49 -38.20 2.63
C GLU A 102 -9.99 -38.04 2.35
N PHE A 103 -9.24 -37.38 3.25
CA PHE A 103 -7.77 -37.29 3.13
C PHE A 103 -7.06 -38.62 3.37
N TYR A 104 -7.72 -39.59 4.01
CA TYR A 104 -7.18 -40.94 4.25
C TYR A 104 -7.27 -41.87 3.03
N GLN A 105 -8.12 -41.56 2.04
CA GLN A 105 -8.46 -42.49 0.96
C GLN A 105 -7.67 -42.28 -0.34
N GLN A 106 -6.89 -41.20 -0.46
CA GLN A 106 -6.15 -40.88 -1.69
C GLN A 106 -4.66 -41.25 -1.64
N GLY A 107 -4.25 -42.26 -0.85
CA GLY A 107 -3.10 -43.10 -1.18
C GLY A 107 -1.71 -42.46 -1.38
N THR A 108 -1.49 -41.19 -1.04
CA THR A 108 -0.15 -40.59 -0.93
C THR A 108 0.07 -40.13 0.50
N LEU A 109 0.31 -41.11 1.36
CA LEU A 109 1.09 -40.94 2.58
C LEU A 109 2.46 -40.39 2.17
N HIS A 110 2.74 -39.12 2.42
CA HIS A 110 4.05 -38.84 3.00
C HIS A 110 4.02 -39.48 4.39
N HIS A 111 4.49 -40.73 4.43
CA HIS A 111 4.78 -41.57 5.60
C HIS A 111 4.40 -40.96 6.96
N VAL A 112 3.22 -41.29 7.47
CA VAL A 112 2.98 -41.28 8.92
C VAL A 112 2.34 -42.61 9.28
N THR A 113 3.19 -43.61 9.54
CA THR A 113 2.77 -44.98 9.86
C THR A 113 2.14 -45.13 11.25
N SER A 114 1.97 -44.06 12.00
CA SER A 114 1.14 -44.03 13.21
C SER A 114 0.93 -42.58 13.64
N CYS A 115 -0.26 -42.03 13.37
CA CYS A 115 -0.64 -40.74 13.96
C CYS A 115 -1.27 -41.00 15.33
N SER A 116 -0.43 -41.21 16.35
CA SER A 116 -0.91 -41.41 17.72
C SER A 116 -1.21 -40.10 18.44
N GLN A 117 -0.78 -38.93 17.92
CA GLN A 117 -1.15 -37.62 18.48
C GLN A 117 -1.24 -36.54 17.41
N CYS A 118 -2.47 -36.12 17.09
CA CYS A 118 -2.72 -34.80 16.49
C CYS A 118 -2.48 -33.73 17.57
N SER A 119 -1.39 -32.98 17.45
CA SER A 119 -1.16 -31.79 18.27
C SER A 119 -1.10 -30.55 17.37
N TYR A 120 -1.52 -29.40 17.90
CA TYR A 120 -1.79 -28.10 17.26
C TYR A 120 -0.63 -27.44 16.47
N LYS A 121 0.44 -28.17 16.17
CA LYS A 121 1.53 -27.75 15.29
C LYS A 121 1.76 -28.85 14.26
N ASN A 122 1.10 -28.72 13.11
CA ASN A 122 1.34 -29.54 11.92
C ASN A 122 2.74 -29.26 11.33
N PHE A 123 3.79 -29.60 12.06
CA PHE A 123 5.12 -29.82 11.52
C PHE A 123 5.45 -31.29 11.70
N CYS A 124 5.27 -32.07 10.64
CA CYS A 124 5.93 -33.37 10.53
C CYS A 124 7.41 -33.09 10.23
N ASN A 125 8.23 -32.93 11.27
CA ASN A 125 9.68 -32.97 11.08
C ASN A 125 10.12 -34.44 11.13
N SER A 126 10.70 -34.89 10.03
CA SER A 126 11.42 -36.14 9.91
C SER A 126 12.61 -36.16 10.86
N ALA A 127 12.65 -37.19 11.72
CA ALA A 127 13.86 -37.68 12.38
C ALA A 127 14.00 -39.17 12.07
#